data_AF-A0A3S1AVU2-F1
#
_entry.id   AF-A0A3S1AVU2-F1
#
_cell.length_a   1.000
_cell.length_b   1.000
_cell.length_c   1.000
_cell.angle_alpha   90.00
_cell.angle_beta   90.00
_cell.angle_gamma   90.00
#
_symmetry.space_group_name_H-M   'P 1'
#
loop_
_entity.id
_entity.type
_entity.pdbx_description
1 polymer ?
#
loop_
_entity_poly.entity_id
_entity_poly.type
_entity_poly.pdbx_seq_one_letter_code
_entity_poly.pdbx_strand_id
1 'polypeptide(L)'
;MKGVRKLWITIVGTIVLTALPTGVKADSGICYMVTSSGQTVSLGKLCGATQDNGVFRVPIKRRSGKTPVIDVTFNGNQVYEMILDTGATGTLITQEMARAMNLKPSGTINASIADGSEVEFKTSVVNSIGVAGAVVSNVEVAIAPKAEIGLLGHDFFEKYDVKILEKQVEFHRR
;
A
#
# COMPACT_ATOMS: atom_id res chain seq x y z
N MET A 1 56.26 -63.07 6.47
CA MET A 1 55.06 -63.09 5.61
C MET A 1 54.31 -61.77 5.75
N LYS A 2 54.20 -61.05 4.63
CA LYS A 2 53.28 -59.95 4.24
C LYS A 2 52.97 -58.84 5.27
N GLY A 3 53.60 -57.68 5.06
CA GLY A 3 53.25 -56.41 5.69
C GLY A 3 51.95 -55.83 5.15
N VAL A 4 51.11 -55.33 6.06
CA VAL A 4 49.84 -54.66 5.75
C VAL A 4 50.09 -53.15 5.77
N ARG A 5 50.09 -52.54 4.59
CA ARG A 5 50.21 -51.10 4.39
C ARG A 5 48.80 -50.50 4.48
N LYS A 6 48.48 -49.82 5.59
CA LYS A 6 47.20 -49.11 5.74
C LYS A 6 47.19 -47.86 4.86
N LEU A 7 46.42 -47.92 3.77
CA LEU A 7 46.16 -46.80 2.87
C LEU A 7 45.05 -45.94 3.50
N TRP A 8 45.38 -44.71 3.91
CA TRP A 8 44.39 -43.74 4.34
C TRP A 8 43.75 -43.12 3.09
N ILE A 9 42.47 -43.42 2.83
CA ILE A 9 41.68 -42.76 1.78
C ILE A 9 41.00 -41.56 2.44
N THR A 10 41.57 -40.37 2.27
CA THR A 10 40.86 -39.11 2.53
C THR A 10 39.81 -38.91 1.45
N ILE A 11 38.55 -39.18 1.79
CA ILE A 11 37.40 -38.79 0.97
C ILE A 11 37.23 -37.27 1.13
N VAL A 12 37.69 -36.51 0.15
CA VAL A 12 37.36 -35.09 0.03
C VAL A 12 35.92 -35.02 -0.47
N GLY A 13 34.97 -34.85 0.44
CA GLY A 13 33.57 -34.61 0.10
C GLY A 13 33.43 -33.23 -0.54
N THR A 14 33.30 -33.17 -1.87
CA THR A 14 32.95 -31.95 -2.59
C THR A 14 31.48 -31.62 -2.31
N ILE A 15 31.24 -30.71 -1.37
CA ILE A 15 29.94 -30.06 -1.21
C ILE A 15 29.76 -29.14 -2.41
N VAL A 16 28.97 -29.58 -3.40
CA VAL A 16 28.50 -28.71 -4.48
C VAL A 16 27.35 -27.89 -3.92
N LEU A 17 27.66 -26.68 -3.46
CA LEU A 17 26.66 -25.70 -3.04
C LEU A 17 26.05 -25.09 -4.31
N THR A 18 24.99 -25.70 -4.84
CA THR A 18 24.19 -25.09 -5.89
C THR A 18 23.42 -23.91 -5.28
N ALA A 19 23.98 -22.71 -5.37
CA ALA A 19 23.24 -21.49 -5.12
C ALA A 19 22.14 -21.40 -6.21
N LEU A 20 20.92 -21.80 -5.86
CA LEU A 20 19.74 -21.43 -6.64
C LEU A 20 19.73 -19.90 -6.67
N PRO A 21 19.69 -19.26 -7.85
CA PRO A 21 19.41 -17.85 -7.89
C PRO A 21 17.98 -17.70 -7.37
N THR A 22 17.85 -17.30 -6.11
CA THR A 22 16.62 -16.68 -5.65
C THR A 22 16.54 -15.38 -6.42
N GLY A 23 15.93 -15.43 -7.61
CA GLY A 23 15.48 -14.24 -8.30
C GLY A 23 14.60 -13.51 -7.30
N VAL A 24 15.12 -12.42 -6.74
CA VAL A 24 14.34 -11.46 -5.99
C VAL A 24 13.28 -11.00 -6.98
N LYS A 25 12.04 -11.49 -6.83
CA LYS A 25 10.93 -10.88 -7.56
C LYS A 25 10.89 -9.44 -7.08
N ALA A 26 11.20 -8.51 -7.99
CA ALA A 26 10.97 -7.11 -7.76
C ALA A 26 9.51 -6.95 -7.30
N ASP A 27 9.33 -6.38 -6.11
CA ASP A 27 8.04 -5.97 -5.61
C ASP A 27 7.48 -4.94 -6.60
N SER A 28 6.62 -5.40 -7.51
CA SER A 28 6.16 -4.63 -8.66
C SER A 28 5.08 -3.59 -8.30
N GLY A 29 5.03 -3.13 -7.05
CA GLY A 29 4.01 -2.22 -6.57
C GLY A 29 4.36 -0.73 -6.66
N ILE A 30 5.63 -0.32 -6.64
CA ILE A 30 5.99 1.09 -6.38
C ILE A 30 7.15 1.54 -7.26
N CYS A 31 6.89 1.84 -8.54
CA CYS A 31 7.89 2.51 -9.39
C CYS A 31 7.25 3.67 -10.19
N TYR A 32 7.16 4.81 -9.51
CA TYR A 32 6.65 6.05 -10.07
C TYR A 32 7.31 7.25 -9.39
N MET A 33 7.21 8.41 -10.04
CA MET A 33 7.56 9.71 -9.48
C MET A 33 6.30 10.57 -9.40
N VAL A 34 6.15 11.35 -8.33
CA VAL A 34 5.11 12.38 -8.22
C VAL A 34 5.76 13.74 -8.44
N THR A 35 5.24 14.52 -9.39
CA THR A 35 5.74 15.88 -9.66
C THR A 35 5.29 16.85 -8.57
N SER A 36 5.87 18.05 -8.54
CA SER A 36 5.42 19.15 -7.66
C SER A 36 3.97 19.58 -7.89
N SER A 37 3.41 19.26 -9.06
CA SER A 37 1.99 19.48 -9.40
C SER A 37 1.05 18.35 -8.97
N GLY A 38 1.57 17.29 -8.34
CA GLY A 38 0.78 16.13 -7.92
C GLY A 38 0.51 15.11 -9.03
N GLN A 39 1.17 15.24 -10.19
CA GLN A 39 1.01 14.31 -11.30
C GLN A 39 1.93 13.09 -11.14
N THR A 40 1.37 11.88 -11.22
CA THR A 40 2.17 10.65 -11.27
C THR A 40 2.77 10.43 -12.66
N VAL A 41 4.08 10.19 -12.71
CA VAL A 41 4.81 9.70 -13.88
C VAL A 41 5.27 8.26 -13.60
N SER A 42 4.78 7.30 -14.39
CA SER A 42 5.21 5.90 -14.27
C SER A 42 6.67 5.76 -14.70
N LEU A 43 7.48 5.15 -13.83
CA LEU A 43 8.88 4.82 -14.12
C LEU A 43 9.05 3.32 -14.44
N GLY A 44 7.94 2.59 -14.65
CA GLY A 44 7.96 1.14 -14.83
C GLY A 44 8.93 0.66 -15.91
N LYS A 45 9.03 1.39 -17.03
CA LYS A 45 9.98 1.10 -18.11
C LYS A 45 11.45 1.17 -17.67
N LEU A 46 11.79 2.08 -16.74
CA LEU A 46 13.14 2.17 -16.15
C LEU A 46 13.39 1.07 -15.13
N CYS A 47 12.36 0.67 -14.40
CA CYS A 47 12.42 -0.40 -13.39
C CYS A 47 12.28 -1.83 -13.98
N GLY A 48 12.16 -1.99 -15.30
CA GLY A 48 11.88 -3.29 -15.92
C GLY A 48 10.50 -3.87 -15.56
N ALA A 49 9.60 -3.05 -15.00
CA ALA A 49 8.21 -3.41 -14.76
C ALA A 49 7.41 -3.15 -16.05
N THR A 50 6.65 -4.15 -16.50
CA THR A 50 5.67 -3.96 -17.59
C THR A 50 4.71 -2.85 -17.20
N GLN A 51 4.80 -1.71 -17.89
CA GLN A 51 3.85 -0.62 -17.78
C GLN A 51 2.48 -1.16 -18.20
N ASP A 52 1.58 -1.29 -17.24
CA ASP A 52 0.18 -1.50 -17.55
C ASP A 52 -0.49 -0.13 -17.64
N ASN A 53 -1.24 0.08 -18.72
CA ASN A 53 -1.72 1.38 -19.22
C ASN A 53 -2.67 2.08 -18.22
N GLY A 54 -2.14 2.67 -17.15
CA GLY A 54 -2.96 3.31 -16.12
C GLY A 54 -3.64 2.34 -15.16
N VAL A 55 -3.14 1.10 -15.07
CA VAL A 55 -3.61 0.11 -14.08
C VAL A 55 -2.58 -0.03 -12.96
N PHE A 56 -2.96 0.39 -11.76
CA PHE A 56 -2.14 0.33 -10.56
C PHE A 56 -2.60 -0.84 -9.70
N ARG A 57 -1.68 -1.74 -9.34
CA ARG A 57 -2.01 -2.97 -8.59
C ARG A 57 -1.37 -2.94 -7.22
N VAL A 58 -2.19 -3.15 -6.20
CA VAL A 58 -1.74 -3.24 -4.80
C VAL A 58 -2.12 -4.61 -4.23
N PRO A 59 -1.19 -5.34 -3.59
CA PRO A 59 -1.53 -6.58 -2.91
C PRO A 59 -2.44 -6.31 -1.70
N ILE A 60 -3.37 -7.23 -1.46
CA ILE A 60 -4.20 -7.23 -0.25
C ILE A 60 -3.39 -7.91 0.86
N LYS A 61 -3.09 -7.19 1.93
CA LYS A 61 -2.30 -7.73 3.06
C LYS A 61 -3.09 -8.73 3.88
N ARG A 62 -4.36 -8.38 4.14
CA ARG A 62 -5.36 -9.23 4.79
C ARG A 62 -6.76 -8.73 4.47
N ARG A 63 -7.77 -9.42 4.97
CA ARG A 63 -9.15 -8.94 4.97
C ARG A 63 -9.65 -8.74 6.39
N SER A 64 -10.25 -7.59 6.65
CA SER A 64 -11.01 -7.31 7.87
C SER A 64 -12.49 -7.35 7.52
N GLY A 65 -13.27 -8.26 8.11
CA GLY A 65 -14.70 -8.39 7.77
C GLY A 65 -14.97 -8.67 6.29
N LYS A 66 -14.04 -9.38 5.60
CA LYS A 66 -14.01 -9.61 4.13
C LYS A 66 -13.58 -8.40 3.29
N THR A 67 -13.41 -7.22 3.86
CA THR A 67 -12.94 -6.01 3.18
C THR A 67 -11.42 -5.98 3.08
N PRO A 68 -10.83 -5.62 1.92
CA PRO A 68 -9.39 -5.54 1.76
C PRO A 68 -8.73 -4.53 2.71
N VAL A 69 -7.57 -4.90 3.24
CA VAL A 69 -6.64 -3.96 3.88
C VAL A 69 -5.38 -3.89 3.03
N ILE A 70 -4.98 -2.67 2.67
CA ILE A 70 -3.87 -2.37 1.77
C ILE A 70 -2.94 -1.32 2.39
N ASP A 71 -1.70 -1.26 1.92
CA ASP A 71 -0.78 -0.18 2.26
C ASP A 71 -1.12 1.08 1.44
N VAL A 72 -1.23 2.22 2.11
CA VAL A 72 -1.52 3.53 1.53
C VAL A 72 -0.48 4.53 1.99
N THR A 73 0.08 5.28 1.05
CA THR A 73 1.10 6.30 1.30
C THR A 73 0.47 7.68 1.40
N PHE A 74 0.63 8.34 2.54
CA PHE A 74 0.24 9.72 2.78
C PHE A 74 1.46 10.64 2.69
N ASN A 75 1.24 11.83 2.12
CA ASN A 75 2.26 12.89 1.98
C ASN A 75 3.59 12.41 1.36
N GLY A 76 3.51 11.39 0.48
CA GLY A 76 4.63 10.85 -0.28
C GLY A 76 5.56 9.89 0.46
N ASN A 77 5.49 9.78 1.80
CA ASN A 77 6.45 8.98 2.56
C ASN A 77 5.90 8.24 3.80
N GLN A 78 4.67 8.53 4.25
CA GLN A 78 4.12 7.88 5.44
C GLN A 78 3.15 6.77 5.03
N VAL A 79 3.51 5.52 5.31
CA VAL A 79 2.71 4.36 4.90
C VAL A 79 1.87 3.86 6.06
N TYR A 80 0.57 3.71 5.82
CA TYR A 80 -0.39 3.17 6.78
C TYR A 80 -1.24 2.09 6.13
N GLU A 81 -1.65 1.11 6.93
CA GLU A 81 -2.67 0.16 6.51
C GLU A 81 -4.05 0.81 6.57
N MET A 82 -4.80 0.70 5.49
CA MET A 82 -6.15 1.27 5.38
C MET A 82 -7.13 0.21 4.91
N ILE A 83 -8.34 0.21 5.48
CA ILE A 83 -9.47 -0.53 4.94
C ILE A 83 -9.92 0.17 3.66
N LEU A 84 -10.02 -0.57 2.56
CA LEU A 84 -10.59 -0.06 1.32
C LEU A 84 -12.12 -0.03 1.45
N ASP A 85 -12.70 1.14 1.73
CA ASP A 85 -14.10 1.28 2.09
C ASP A 85 -14.91 2.04 1.03
N THR A 86 -15.56 1.31 0.15
CA THR A 86 -16.45 1.87 -0.88
C THR A 86 -17.76 2.44 -0.30
N GLY A 87 -18.04 2.24 0.99
CA GLY A 87 -19.18 2.87 1.67
C GLY A 87 -18.88 4.25 2.23
N ALA A 88 -17.60 4.64 2.31
CA ALA A 88 -17.17 5.91 2.85
C ALA A 88 -17.09 6.99 1.76
N THR A 89 -17.83 8.10 1.93
CA THR A 89 -17.75 9.25 1.02
C THR A 89 -16.35 9.89 1.02
N GLY A 90 -15.75 10.02 2.20
CA GLY A 90 -14.41 10.60 2.37
C GLY A 90 -13.48 9.65 3.12
N THR A 91 -12.18 9.89 2.97
CA THR A 91 -11.13 9.17 3.67
C THR A 91 -11.13 9.57 5.15
N LEU A 92 -11.09 8.56 6.01
CA LEU A 92 -11.07 8.73 7.46
C LEU A 92 -9.76 8.18 8.00
N ILE A 93 -9.01 9.01 8.73
CA ILE A 93 -7.75 8.65 9.36
C ILE A 93 -7.91 8.56 10.87
N THR A 94 -7.03 7.82 11.53
CA THR A 94 -7.01 7.74 12.98
C THR A 94 -6.41 9.02 13.59
N GLN A 95 -6.71 9.26 14.86
CA GLN A 95 -6.08 10.33 15.62
C GLN A 95 -4.55 10.17 15.73
N GLU A 96 -4.06 8.93 15.76
CA GLU A 96 -2.63 8.62 15.78
C GLU A 96 -1.96 9.00 14.47
N MET A 97 -2.55 8.61 13.33
CA MET A 97 -2.08 9.02 12.00
C MET A 97 -2.00 10.54 11.87
N ALA A 98 -3.04 11.25 12.31
CA ALA A 98 -3.06 12.72 12.27
C ALA A 98 -1.91 13.34 13.09
N ARG A 99 -1.60 12.77 14.27
CA ARG A 99 -0.49 13.22 15.11
C ARG A 99 0.87 12.91 14.46
N ALA A 100 1.04 11.70 13.94
CA ALA A 100 2.28 11.27 13.27
C ALA A 100 2.58 12.10 12.01
N MET A 101 1.53 12.51 11.29
CA MET A 101 1.62 13.43 10.15
C MET A 101 1.70 14.91 10.54
N ASN A 102 1.63 15.25 11.85
CA ASN A 102 1.58 16.62 12.36
C ASN A 102 0.48 17.47 11.70
N LEU A 103 -0.69 16.88 11.47
CA LEU A 103 -1.82 17.54 10.85
C LEU A 103 -2.50 18.49 11.83
N LYS A 104 -2.84 19.68 11.33
CA LYS A 104 -3.63 20.67 12.07
C LYS A 104 -5.08 20.59 11.61
N PRO A 105 -6.06 20.57 12.53
CA PRO A 105 -7.46 20.64 12.16
C PRO A 105 -7.75 21.88 11.31
N SER A 106 -8.47 21.71 10.20
CA SER A 106 -8.88 22.77 9.28
C SER A 106 -10.38 23.03 9.30
N GLY A 107 -11.17 22.10 9.82
CA GLY A 107 -12.63 22.21 9.87
C GLY A 107 -13.30 21.06 10.62
N THR A 108 -14.60 20.93 10.42
CA THR A 108 -15.41 19.79 10.86
C THR A 108 -16.37 19.36 9.75
N ILE A 109 -16.75 18.08 9.78
CA ILE A 109 -17.82 17.52 8.94
C ILE A 109 -18.75 16.67 9.80
N ASN A 110 -20.03 16.63 9.45
CA ASN A 110 -20.98 15.67 10.00
C ASN A 110 -21.01 14.44 9.09
N ALA A 111 -20.71 13.28 9.65
CA ALA A 111 -20.77 12.00 8.94
C ALA A 111 -21.97 11.19 9.43
N SER A 112 -22.77 10.70 8.49
CA SER A 112 -23.80 9.70 8.76
C SER A 112 -23.15 8.32 8.88
N ILE A 113 -23.40 7.65 10.00
CA ILE A 113 -22.90 6.31 10.29
C ILE A 113 -23.96 5.29 9.85
N ALA A 114 -23.54 4.06 9.54
CA ALA A 114 -24.43 3.00 9.07
C ALA A 114 -25.55 2.62 10.06
N ASP A 115 -25.39 2.93 11.34
CA ASP A 115 -26.41 2.74 12.38
C ASP A 115 -27.46 3.88 12.43
N GLY A 116 -27.34 4.87 11.54
CA GLY A 116 -28.22 6.03 11.46
C GLY A 116 -27.82 7.20 12.37
N SER A 117 -26.75 7.06 13.16
CA SER A 117 -26.23 8.17 13.95
C SER A 117 -25.50 9.20 13.08
N GLU A 118 -25.49 10.45 13.52
CA GLU A 118 -24.63 11.49 12.96
C GLU A 118 -23.51 11.80 13.95
N VAL A 119 -22.29 11.81 13.45
CA VAL A 119 -21.08 12.08 14.25
C VAL A 119 -20.30 13.21 13.60
N GLU A 120 -19.99 14.24 14.38
CA GLU A 120 -19.08 15.30 13.96
C GLU A 120 -17.63 14.83 14.06
N PHE A 121 -16.89 14.93 12.96
CA PHE A 121 -15.45 14.70 12.90
C PHE A 121 -14.71 15.99 12.61
N LYS A 122 -13.55 16.17 13.24
CA LYS A 122 -12.58 17.17 12.80
C LYS A 122 -12.00 16.76 11.44
N THR A 123 -11.72 17.72 10.59
CA THR A 123 -11.03 17.48 9.32
C THR A 123 -9.64 18.10 9.30
N SER A 124 -8.79 17.59 8.40
CA SER A 124 -7.53 18.22 8.00
C SER A 124 -7.27 17.94 6.53
N VAL A 125 -6.26 18.57 5.94
CA VAL A 125 -5.86 18.35 4.54
C VAL A 125 -4.53 17.61 4.50
N VAL A 126 -4.46 16.55 3.70
CA VAL A 126 -3.20 15.88 3.34
C VAL A 126 -2.78 16.28 1.93
N ASN A 127 -1.47 16.43 1.73
CA ASN A 127 -0.92 16.86 0.44
C ASN A 127 -1.18 15.82 -0.64
N SER A 128 -1.09 14.54 -0.30
CA SER A 128 -1.32 13.44 -1.24
C SER A 128 -1.71 12.14 -0.54
N ILE A 129 -2.56 11.35 -1.19
CA ILE A 129 -2.81 9.95 -0.88
C ILE A 129 -2.40 9.11 -2.09
N GLY A 130 -1.61 8.07 -1.86
CA GLY A 130 -1.01 7.24 -2.91
C GLY A 130 -1.18 5.74 -2.64
N VAL A 131 -1.50 4.98 -3.69
CA VAL A 131 -1.61 3.52 -3.67
C VAL A 131 -0.99 2.95 -4.94
N ALA A 132 0.17 2.29 -4.82
CA ALA A 132 0.84 1.61 -5.93
C ALA A 132 0.99 2.45 -7.23
N GLY A 133 1.10 3.78 -7.11
CA GLY A 133 1.17 4.73 -8.23
C GLY A 133 -0.11 5.50 -8.55
N ALA A 134 -1.28 5.01 -8.12
CA ALA A 134 -2.49 5.81 -8.10
C ALA A 134 -2.32 6.90 -7.04
N VAL A 135 -2.38 8.18 -7.43
CA VAL A 135 -2.20 9.31 -6.51
C VAL A 135 -3.33 10.31 -6.71
N VAL A 136 -3.82 10.84 -5.60
CA VAL A 136 -4.68 12.02 -5.51
C VAL A 136 -4.01 13.04 -4.61
N SER A 137 -4.21 14.33 -4.86
CA SER A 137 -3.54 15.42 -4.15
C SER A 137 -4.57 16.33 -3.49
N ASN A 138 -4.17 17.01 -2.41
CA ASN A 138 -4.98 17.98 -1.66
C ASN A 138 -6.33 17.39 -1.20
N VAL A 139 -6.26 16.31 -0.43
CA VAL A 139 -7.46 15.58 0.03
C VAL A 139 -7.82 16.03 1.44
N GLU A 140 -9.07 16.44 1.64
CA GLU A 140 -9.62 16.63 2.98
C GLU A 140 -9.94 15.27 3.60
N VAL A 141 -9.42 15.02 4.80
CA VAL A 141 -9.61 13.77 5.54
C VAL A 141 -10.31 14.02 6.87
N ALA A 142 -11.20 13.11 7.25
CA ALA A 142 -11.84 13.11 8.55
C ALA A 142 -10.91 12.45 9.60
N ILE A 143 -10.92 12.95 10.83
CA ILE A 143 -10.10 12.43 11.92
C ILE A 143 -11.01 11.75 12.95
N ALA A 144 -10.95 10.43 13.02
CA ALA A 144 -11.71 9.66 13.99
C ALA A 144 -10.94 9.49 15.30
N PRO A 145 -11.46 9.99 16.44
CA PRO A 145 -10.73 10.00 17.71
C PRO A 145 -10.54 8.60 18.32
N LYS A 146 -11.37 7.62 17.94
CA LYS A 146 -11.42 6.27 18.52
C LYS A 146 -11.20 5.15 17.50
N ALA A 147 -10.90 5.47 16.23
CA ALA A 147 -10.65 4.45 15.23
C ALA A 147 -9.26 3.85 15.39
N GLU A 148 -9.16 2.53 15.29
CA GLU A 148 -7.89 1.79 15.33
C GLU A 148 -7.22 1.71 13.96
N ILE A 149 -8.01 1.77 12.89
CA ILE A 149 -7.55 1.73 11.49
C ILE A 149 -8.34 2.73 10.65
N GLY A 150 -7.68 3.33 9.66
CA GLY A 150 -8.32 4.28 8.75
C GLY A 150 -9.11 3.59 7.62
N LEU A 151 -9.98 4.39 6.99
CA LEU A 151 -10.82 4.02 5.85
C LEU A 151 -10.39 4.84 4.63
N LEU A 152 -10.09 4.18 3.52
CA LEU A 152 -9.84 4.83 2.23
C LEU A 152 -11.18 4.95 1.52
N GLY A 153 -11.63 6.18 1.26
CA GLY A 153 -12.97 6.50 0.76
C GLY A 153 -13.04 6.91 -0.71
N HIS A 154 -14.23 7.35 -1.12
CA HIS A 154 -14.55 7.75 -2.48
C HIS A 154 -13.79 8.98 -2.99
N ASP A 155 -13.31 9.85 -2.11
CA ASP A 155 -12.41 10.96 -2.42
C ASP A 155 -11.06 10.50 -3.04
N PHE A 156 -10.65 9.26 -2.77
CA PHE A 156 -9.56 8.61 -3.50
C PHE A 156 -10.06 7.94 -4.79
N PHE A 157 -11.17 7.21 -4.71
CA PHE A 157 -11.68 6.40 -5.82
C PHE A 157 -12.21 7.22 -7.00
N GLU A 158 -12.57 8.49 -6.82
CA GLU A 158 -13.24 9.30 -7.86
C GLU A 158 -12.48 9.34 -9.21
N LYS A 159 -11.15 9.24 -9.19
CA LYS A 159 -10.29 9.25 -10.38
C LYS A 159 -10.04 7.87 -11.00
N TYR A 160 -10.57 6.80 -10.40
CA TYR A 160 -10.24 5.43 -10.76
C TYR A 160 -11.47 4.52 -10.81
N ASP A 161 -11.48 3.56 -11.73
CA ASP A 161 -12.30 2.37 -11.61
C ASP A 161 -11.56 1.34 -10.74
N VAL A 162 -12.26 0.77 -9.75
CA VAL A 162 -11.66 -0.12 -8.76
C VAL A 162 -12.11 -1.55 -8.99
N LYS A 163 -11.17 -2.48 -9.13
CA LYS A 163 -11.43 -3.94 -9.14
C LYS A 163 -10.84 -4.57 -7.90
N ILE A 164 -11.70 -5.16 -7.07
CA ILE A 164 -11.28 -5.91 -5.89
C ILE A 164 -11.23 -7.39 -6.27
N LEU A 165 -10.01 -7.93 -6.40
CA LEU A 165 -9.77 -9.35 -6.70
C LEU A 165 -9.49 -10.11 -5.39
N GLU A 166 -9.22 -11.42 -5.50
CA GLU A 166 -8.96 -12.27 -4.34
C GLU A 166 -7.76 -11.78 -3.52
N LYS A 167 -6.63 -11.52 -4.20
CA LYS A 167 -5.31 -11.22 -3.60
C LYS A 167 -4.81 -9.80 -3.85
N GLN A 168 -5.48 -9.02 -4.70
CA GLN A 168 -5.04 -7.68 -5.08
C GLN A 168 -6.22 -6.77 -5.35
N VAL A 169 -5.99 -5.47 -5.25
CA VAL A 169 -6.88 -4.43 -5.77
C VAL A 169 -6.21 -3.79 -6.99
N GLU A 170 -7.00 -3.53 -8.02
CA GLU A 170 -6.56 -2.79 -9.20
C GLU A 170 -7.29 -1.45 -9.27
N PHE A 171 -6.53 -0.37 -9.48
CA PHE A 171 -7.05 0.96 -9.76
C PHE A 171 -6.77 1.28 -11.22
N HIS A 172 -7.83 1.45 -12.00
CA HIS A 172 -7.78 1.75 -13.43
C HIS A 172 -8.08 3.23 -13.60
N ARG A 173 -7.13 4.01 -14.11
CA ARG A 173 -7.33 5.46 -14.31
C ARG A 173 -8.47 5.72 -15.30
N ARG A 174 -9.38 6.64 -14.95
CA ARG A 174 -10.44 7.14 -15.84
C ARG A 174 -9.93 8.20 -16.82
#